data_AF-T2T461-F1
#
_entry.id   AF-T2T461-F1
#
_cell.length_a   1.000
_cell.length_b   1.000
_cell.length_c   1.000
_cell.angle_alpha   90.00
_cell.angle_beta   90.00
_cell.angle_gamma   90.00
#
_symmetry.space_group_name_H-M   'P 1'
#
loop_
_entity.id
_entity.type
_entity.pdbx_description
1 polymer ?
#
loop_
_entity_poly.entity_id
_entity_poly.type
_entity_poly.pdbx_seq_one_letter_code
_entity_poly.pdbx_strand_id
1 'polypeptide(L)'
;VGVPAILISAMTGKILFFVSLLVPFFIVFLMDGFKGIKETFPAVFIAAFSFAGTQFLSSNYLGPELPGIISALVSLVATALFLKFWQPKAIFRSDGKAASFTKSNHHICKVYVAWSPFVILVLVIVLWIQPFFKALFEKDGLLAFSNFYFEFNNISNHIFKSPPFVEANQSVSFPVVFKFLLINTVGTSIFLAALISMLVLRVRVSDAMSVFGETLKEMRYPILTIGLVLSFAYVSNYSGISSTLALALTHTGLAFTFFSPLIGWVGVFLTGSDTSSNLLFGSLQQLTAQRLHLPE
;
A
#
# COMPACT_ATOMS: atom_id res chain seq x y z
N VAL A 1 7.88 -13.29 6.88
CA VAL A 1 9.17 -13.24 6.19
C VAL A 1 10.32 -12.98 7.16
N GLY A 2 10.18 -12.25 8.28
CA GLY A 2 11.30 -12.15 9.26
C GLY A 2 12.47 -11.27 8.81
N VAL A 3 12.46 -10.81 7.56
CA VAL A 3 13.29 -9.72 7.05
C VAL A 3 12.80 -8.38 7.64
N PRO A 4 13.71 -7.49 8.08
CA PRO A 4 13.36 -6.15 8.53
C PRO A 4 12.55 -5.38 7.48
N ALA A 5 11.38 -4.88 7.86
CA ALA A 5 10.47 -4.18 6.95
C ALA A 5 11.10 -2.93 6.30
N ILE A 6 12.04 -2.27 6.98
CA ILE A 6 12.80 -1.13 6.46
C ILE A 6 13.66 -1.50 5.25
N LEU A 7 14.27 -2.70 5.24
CA LEU A 7 15.11 -3.15 4.14
C LEU A 7 14.26 -3.47 2.90
N ILE A 8 13.14 -4.17 3.11
CA ILE A 8 12.15 -4.42 2.04
C ILE A 8 11.65 -3.08 1.48
N SER A 9 11.32 -2.13 2.36
CA SER A 9 10.86 -0.80 1.95
C SER A 9 11.88 -0.08 1.08
N ALA A 10 13.14 -0.01 1.53
CA ALA A 10 14.22 0.65 0.80
C ALA A 10 14.48 0.01 -0.57
N MET A 11 14.48 -1.34 -0.64
CA MET A 11 14.67 -2.06 -1.91
C MET A 11 13.49 -1.85 -2.86
N THR A 12 12.27 -1.94 -2.33
CA THR A 12 11.04 -1.69 -3.08
C THR A 12 11.02 -0.27 -3.63
N GLY A 13 11.42 0.72 -2.83
CA GLY A 13 11.53 2.11 -3.26
C GLY A 13 12.52 2.34 -4.41
N LYS A 14 13.65 1.62 -4.41
CA LYS A 14 14.64 1.67 -5.50
C LYS A 14 14.06 1.12 -6.80
N ILE A 15 13.35 0.00 -6.73
CA ILE A 15 12.73 -0.65 -7.90
C ILE A 15 11.57 0.21 -8.42
N LEU A 16 10.70 0.65 -7.51
CA LEU A 16 9.52 1.44 -7.85
C LEU A 16 9.86 2.82 -8.39
N PHE A 17 11.02 3.40 -8.08
CA PHE A 17 11.40 4.74 -8.57
C PHE A 17 11.18 4.89 -10.09
N PHE A 18 11.65 3.91 -10.88
CA PHE A 18 11.51 3.96 -12.34
C PHE A 18 10.06 3.73 -12.79
N VAL A 19 9.35 2.79 -12.15
CA VAL A 19 7.96 2.48 -12.48
C VAL A 19 7.06 3.67 -12.17
N SER A 20 7.18 4.22 -10.96
CA SER A 20 6.45 5.41 -10.50
C SER A 20 6.72 6.63 -11.36
N LEU A 21 7.92 6.76 -11.94
CA LEU A 21 8.21 7.82 -12.89
C LEU A 21 7.43 7.66 -14.20
N LEU A 22 7.22 6.42 -14.67
CA LEU A 22 6.57 6.12 -15.94
C LEU A 22 5.04 6.08 -15.86
N VAL A 23 4.47 5.68 -14.72
CA VAL A 23 3.01 5.50 -14.56
C VAL A 23 2.21 6.75 -14.94
N PRO A 24 2.55 7.98 -14.49
CA PRO A 24 1.81 9.18 -14.90
C PRO A 24 1.83 9.42 -16.41
N PHE A 25 2.96 9.16 -17.08
CA PHE A 25 3.05 9.26 -18.54
C PHE A 25 2.19 8.21 -19.23
N PHE A 26 2.16 6.99 -18.70
CA PHE A 26 1.32 5.92 -19.22
C PHE A 26 -0.18 6.25 -19.08
N ILE A 27 -0.61 6.84 -17.97
CA ILE A 27 -2.00 7.27 -17.79
C ILE A 27 -2.37 8.35 -18.82
N VAL A 28 -1.51 9.35 -19.04
CA VAL A 28 -1.75 10.39 -20.06
C VAL A 28 -1.76 9.79 -21.47
N PHE A 29 -0.88 8.82 -21.75
CA PHE A 29 -0.88 8.10 -23.02
C PHE A 29 -2.20 7.36 -23.27
N LEU A 30 -2.77 6.70 -22.25
CA LEU A 30 -4.07 6.04 -22.39
C LEU A 30 -5.22 7.02 -22.64
N MET A 31 -5.10 8.27 -22.20
CA MET A 31 -6.13 9.29 -22.36
C MET A 31 -6.08 10.03 -23.71
N ASP A 32 -4.89 10.49 -24.14
CA ASP A 32 -4.72 11.33 -25.35
C ASP A 32 -3.48 10.96 -26.17
N GLY A 33 -3.00 9.72 -26.02
CA GLY A 33 -1.88 9.17 -26.79
C GLY A 33 -0.57 9.93 -26.63
N PHE A 34 0.27 9.83 -27.66
CA PHE A 34 1.57 10.54 -27.70
C PHE A 34 1.42 12.07 -27.77
N LYS A 35 0.28 12.56 -28.26
CA LYS A 35 0.00 14.00 -28.32
C LYS A 35 -0.18 14.56 -26.90
N GLY A 36 -1.01 13.91 -26.09
CA GLY A 36 -1.22 14.28 -24.69
C GLY A 36 0.07 14.32 -23.89
N ILE A 37 0.94 13.31 -24.07
CA ILE A 37 2.27 13.30 -23.42
C ILE A 37 3.08 14.54 -23.82
N LYS A 38 3.19 14.85 -25.12
CA LYS A 38 3.99 15.99 -25.59
C LYS A 38 3.46 17.32 -25.07
N GLU A 39 2.14 17.49 -25.07
CA GLU A 39 1.50 18.75 -24.66
C GLU A 39 1.53 18.97 -23.15
N THR A 40 1.47 17.89 -22.36
CA THR A 40 1.47 17.96 -20.88
C THR A 40 2.80 17.55 -20.24
N PHE A 41 3.84 17.28 -21.05
CA PHE A 41 5.12 16.75 -20.60
C PHE A 41 5.69 17.46 -19.36
N PRO A 42 5.77 18.80 -19.30
CA PRO A 42 6.36 19.48 -18.15
C PRO A 42 5.59 19.22 -16.85
N ALA A 43 4.26 19.23 -16.90
CA ALA A 43 3.42 19.00 -15.73
C ALA A 43 3.48 17.53 -15.28
N VAL A 44 3.41 16.60 -16.23
CA VAL A 44 3.51 15.16 -15.93
C VAL A 44 4.88 14.81 -15.37
N PHE A 45 5.94 15.37 -15.94
CA PHE A 45 7.31 15.18 -15.46
C PHE A 45 7.48 15.67 -14.03
N ILE A 46 6.95 16.86 -13.71
CA ILE A 46 7.04 17.40 -12.35
C ILE A 46 6.25 16.54 -11.37
N ALA A 47 5.04 16.14 -11.73
CA ALA A 47 4.21 15.25 -10.90
C ALA A 47 4.94 13.91 -10.65
N ALA A 48 5.44 13.28 -11.72
CA ALA A 48 6.11 11.98 -11.67
C ALA A 48 7.43 12.04 -10.89
N PHE A 49 8.28 13.03 -11.17
CA PHE A 49 9.59 13.14 -10.55
C PHE A 49 9.49 13.51 -9.07
N SER A 50 8.62 14.45 -8.71
CA SER A 50 8.38 14.81 -7.31
C SER A 50 7.79 13.64 -6.52
N PHE A 51 6.88 12.86 -7.11
CA PHE A 51 6.36 11.65 -6.49
C PHE A 51 7.45 10.58 -6.32
N ALA A 52 8.10 10.18 -7.41
CA ALA A 52 9.10 9.10 -7.41
C ALA A 52 10.29 9.45 -6.51
N GLY A 53 10.80 10.68 -6.58
CA GLY A 53 11.91 11.14 -5.73
C GLY A 53 11.54 11.14 -4.24
N THR A 54 10.36 11.64 -3.90
CA THR A 54 9.89 11.63 -2.50
C THR A 54 9.63 10.21 -2.01
N GLN A 55 9.06 9.35 -2.85
CA GLN A 55 8.82 7.94 -2.54
C GLN A 55 10.15 7.20 -2.29
N PHE A 56 11.16 7.45 -3.11
CA PHE A 56 12.50 6.92 -2.93
C PHE A 56 13.10 7.35 -1.59
N LEU A 57 13.08 8.65 -1.27
CA LEU A 57 13.65 9.15 -0.02
C LEU A 57 12.91 8.60 1.21
N SER A 58 11.58 8.69 1.22
CA SER A 58 10.77 8.24 2.34
C SER A 58 10.88 6.73 2.59
N SER A 59 10.91 5.90 1.54
CA SER A 59 11.08 4.44 1.69
C SER A 59 12.46 4.04 2.21
N ASN A 60 13.51 4.82 1.91
CA ASN A 60 14.86 4.54 2.39
C ASN A 60 15.11 5.03 3.84
N TYR A 61 14.44 6.11 4.28
CA TYR A 61 14.77 6.78 5.55
C TYR A 61 13.64 6.83 6.60
N LEU A 62 12.37 6.83 6.19
CA LEU A 62 11.22 7.02 7.10
C LEU A 62 10.47 5.71 7.39
N GLY A 63 10.63 4.70 6.54
CA GLY A 63 10.02 3.38 6.73
C GLY A 63 8.89 3.07 5.75
N PRO A 64 8.26 1.89 5.90
CA PRO A 64 7.31 1.35 4.93
C PRO A 64 5.92 2.02 4.91
N GLU A 65 5.55 2.72 5.98
CA GLU A 65 4.16 3.14 6.20
C GLU A 65 3.79 4.46 5.52
N LEU A 66 4.78 5.34 5.33
CA LEU A 66 4.62 6.72 4.87
C LEU A 66 4.91 7.01 3.38
N PRO A 67 5.65 6.18 2.61
CA PRO A 67 6.17 6.62 1.32
C PRO A 67 5.12 7.13 0.34
N GLY A 68 4.01 6.40 0.18
CA GLY A 68 2.94 6.79 -0.74
C GLY A 68 2.20 8.07 -0.33
N ILE A 69 2.03 8.31 0.97
CA ILE A 69 1.29 9.47 1.48
C ILE A 69 2.12 10.74 1.30
N ILE A 70 3.38 10.70 1.72
CA ILE A 70 4.29 11.86 1.62
C ILE A 70 4.57 12.16 0.15
N SER A 71 4.81 11.14 -0.68
CA SER A 71 5.05 11.34 -2.12
C SER A 71 3.85 11.94 -2.85
N ALA A 72 2.64 11.49 -2.55
CA ALA A 72 1.42 12.04 -3.12
C ALA A 72 1.25 13.53 -2.74
N LEU A 73 1.46 13.88 -1.47
CA LEU A 73 1.32 15.26 -1.00
C LEU A 73 2.35 16.19 -1.64
N VAL A 74 3.64 15.79 -1.65
CA VAL A 74 4.70 16.57 -2.27
C VAL A 74 4.45 16.74 -3.77
N SER A 75 4.01 15.68 -4.45
CA SER A 75 3.66 15.75 -5.88
C SER A 75 2.49 16.67 -6.16
N LEU A 76 1.46 16.63 -5.33
CA LEU A 76 0.29 17.49 -5.45
C LEU A 76 0.68 18.97 -5.25
N VAL A 77 1.47 19.29 -4.22
CA VAL A 77 1.99 20.66 -3.99
C VAL A 77 2.89 21.12 -5.13
N ALA A 78 3.87 20.31 -5.54
CA ALA A 78 4.80 20.65 -6.60
C ALA A 78 4.07 20.92 -7.93
N THR A 79 3.10 20.07 -8.27
CA THR A 79 2.28 20.22 -9.48
C THR A 79 1.39 21.45 -9.39
N ALA A 80 0.74 21.70 -8.26
CA ALA A 80 -0.12 22.87 -8.06
C ALA A 80 0.68 24.19 -8.16
N LEU A 81 1.89 24.22 -7.60
CA LEU A 81 2.79 25.38 -7.70
C LEU A 81 3.30 25.55 -9.13
N PHE A 82 3.69 24.48 -9.80
CA PHE A 82 4.13 24.54 -11.19
C PHE A 82 3.03 25.05 -12.12
N LEU A 83 1.79 24.60 -11.94
CA LEU A 83 0.65 25.02 -12.75
C LEU A 83 0.25 26.50 -12.55
N LYS A 84 0.77 27.18 -11.52
CA LYS A 84 0.67 28.65 -11.41
C LYS A 84 1.55 29.37 -12.42
N PHE A 85 2.68 28.78 -12.78
CA PHE A 85 3.67 29.38 -13.69
C PHE A 85 3.54 28.86 -15.12
N TRP A 86 3.03 27.65 -15.29
CA TRP A 86 2.90 27.00 -16.59
C TRP A 86 1.50 26.42 -16.78
N GLN A 87 0.92 26.60 -17.96
CA GLN A 87 -0.37 26.00 -18.33
C GLN A 87 -0.25 25.38 -19.74
N PRO A 88 -0.89 24.24 -19.99
CA PRO A 88 -0.83 23.61 -21.30
C PRO A 88 -1.53 24.49 -22.35
N LYS A 89 -0.91 24.61 -23.53
CA LYS A 89 -1.44 25.43 -24.64
C LYS A 89 -2.71 24.83 -25.25
N ALA A 90 -2.78 23.51 -25.30
CA ALA A 90 -3.91 22.75 -25.78
C ALA A 90 -4.50 21.96 -24.60
N ILE A 91 -5.83 21.98 -24.50
CA ILE A 91 -6.55 21.41 -23.36
C ILE A 91 -7.44 20.31 -23.90
N PHE A 92 -7.03 19.08 -23.64
CA PHE A 92 -7.81 17.91 -23.98
C PHE A 92 -9.04 17.81 -23.07
N ARG A 93 -10.22 17.60 -23.66
CA ARG A 93 -11.44 17.24 -22.95
C ARG A 93 -12.10 16.07 -23.67
N SER A 94 -12.51 15.07 -22.91
CA SER A 94 -13.19 13.88 -23.42
C SER A 94 -14.56 14.20 -24.05
N ASP A 95 -15.16 15.34 -23.71
CA ASP A 95 -16.45 15.80 -24.25
C ASP A 95 -16.32 16.62 -25.54
N GLY A 96 -15.08 16.86 -26.04
CA GLY A 96 -14.80 17.62 -27.26
C GLY A 96 -15.17 19.10 -27.21
N LYS A 97 -15.61 19.62 -26.05
CA LYS A 97 -16.03 21.02 -25.92
C LYS A 97 -14.83 21.93 -25.70
N ALA A 98 -14.85 23.13 -26.28
CA ALA A 98 -13.84 24.14 -25.99
C ALA A 98 -13.83 24.47 -24.48
N ALA A 99 -12.64 24.59 -23.91
CA ALA A 99 -12.47 24.95 -22.50
C ALA A 99 -12.84 26.44 -22.30
N SER A 100 -13.97 26.70 -21.67
CA SER A 100 -14.32 28.05 -21.20
C SER A 100 -13.82 28.22 -19.76
N PHE A 101 -12.85 29.10 -19.56
CA PHE A 101 -12.34 29.43 -18.24
C PHE A 101 -12.93 30.74 -17.74
N THR A 102 -13.84 30.66 -16.80
CA THR A 102 -14.10 31.78 -15.87
C THR A 102 -13.01 31.75 -14.81
N LYS A 103 -12.04 32.68 -14.88
CA LYS A 103 -11.06 32.89 -13.80
C LYS A 103 -11.80 33.40 -12.55
N SER A 104 -12.24 32.48 -11.71
CA SER A 104 -12.70 32.79 -10.36
C SER A 104 -11.49 32.77 -9.42
N ASN A 105 -11.08 33.96 -8.96
CA ASN A 105 -10.09 34.08 -7.91
C ASN A 105 -10.74 33.67 -6.58
N HIS A 106 -10.34 32.51 -6.07
CA HIS A 106 -10.80 32.03 -4.79
C HIS A 106 -9.92 32.61 -3.67
N HIS A 107 -10.56 33.06 -2.58
CA HIS A 107 -9.84 33.49 -1.38
C HIS A 107 -9.00 32.34 -0.81
N ILE A 108 -7.81 32.65 -0.31
CA ILE A 108 -6.83 31.64 0.15
C ILE A 108 -7.40 30.72 1.24
N CYS A 109 -8.27 31.24 2.10
CA CYS A 109 -8.97 30.42 3.11
C CYS A 109 -9.84 29.31 2.50
N LYS A 110 -10.50 29.56 1.36
CA LYS A 110 -11.29 28.51 0.68
C LYS A 110 -10.37 27.41 0.14
N VAL A 111 -9.17 27.78 -0.34
CA VAL A 111 -8.17 26.81 -0.81
C VAL A 111 -7.68 25.95 0.35
N TYR A 112 -7.33 26.55 1.50
CA TYR A 112 -6.91 25.80 2.68
C TYR A 112 -7.99 24.85 3.20
N VAL A 113 -9.25 25.29 3.25
CA VAL A 113 -10.36 24.41 3.66
C VAL A 113 -10.51 23.23 2.70
N ALA A 114 -10.39 23.44 1.39
CA ALA A 114 -10.46 22.37 0.40
C ALA A 114 -9.32 21.35 0.53
N TRP A 115 -8.15 21.77 1.01
CA TRP A 115 -7.00 20.90 1.23
C TRP A 115 -6.98 20.24 2.62
N SER A 116 -7.80 20.74 3.56
CA SER A 116 -7.83 20.26 4.94
C SER A 116 -8.00 18.75 5.09
N PRO A 117 -8.80 18.01 4.29
CA PRO A 117 -8.94 16.57 4.47
C PRO A 117 -7.63 15.80 4.26
N PHE A 118 -6.82 16.21 3.28
CA PHE A 118 -5.54 15.58 3.00
C PHE A 118 -4.53 15.85 4.11
N VAL A 119 -4.51 17.09 4.63
CA VAL A 119 -3.63 17.46 5.75
C VAL A 119 -4.04 16.71 7.02
N ILE A 120 -5.33 16.64 7.32
CA ILE A 120 -5.87 15.88 8.46
C ILE A 120 -5.49 14.40 8.34
N LEU A 121 -5.68 13.80 7.17
CA LEU A 121 -5.31 12.41 6.89
C LEU A 121 -3.83 12.15 7.18
N VAL A 122 -2.93 12.98 6.64
CA VAL A 122 -1.49 12.85 6.86
C VAL A 122 -1.15 12.96 8.34
N LEU A 123 -1.67 13.98 9.05
CA LEU A 123 -1.37 14.20 10.46
C LEU A 123 -1.84 13.04 11.35
N VAL A 124 -3.06 12.55 11.12
CA VAL A 124 -3.63 11.45 11.92
C VAL A 124 -2.86 10.16 11.67
N ILE A 125 -2.48 9.86 10.42
CA ILE A 125 -1.69 8.66 10.10
C ILE A 125 -0.28 8.76 10.70
N VAL A 126 0.39 9.91 10.55
CA VAL A 126 1.73 10.14 11.13
C VAL A 126 1.68 9.93 12.64
N LEU A 127 0.66 10.46 13.32
CA LEU A 127 0.45 10.27 14.76
C LEU A 127 0.25 8.78 15.11
N TRP A 128 -0.54 8.05 14.32
CA TRP A 128 -0.81 6.62 14.54
C TRP A 128 0.43 5.73 14.40
N ILE A 129 1.38 6.12 13.56
CA ILE A 129 2.58 5.34 13.26
C ILE A 129 3.68 5.59 14.30
N GLN A 130 3.62 6.70 15.07
CA GLN A 130 4.67 7.05 16.01
C GLN A 130 4.91 5.96 17.06
N PRO A 131 6.17 5.70 17.45
CA PRO A 131 6.48 4.69 18.47
C PRO A 131 5.71 4.91 19.77
N PHE A 132 5.55 6.17 20.20
CA PHE A 132 4.81 6.48 21.43
C PHE A 132 3.33 6.08 21.34
N PHE A 133 2.70 6.20 20.16
CA PHE A 133 1.29 5.87 19.99
C PHE A 133 1.12 4.36 19.94
N LYS A 134 2.01 3.64 19.23
CA LYS A 134 2.04 2.18 19.22
C LYS A 134 2.29 1.58 20.61
N ALA A 135 3.14 2.22 21.42
CA ALA A 135 3.43 1.81 22.79
C ALA A 135 2.18 1.82 23.69
N LEU A 136 1.17 2.66 23.41
CA LEU A 136 -0.09 2.66 24.16
C LEU A 136 -0.88 1.35 24.01
N PHE A 137 -0.57 0.55 23.00
CA PHE A 137 -1.25 -0.71 22.69
C PHE A 137 -0.39 -1.94 23.00
N GLU A 138 0.82 -1.76 23.53
CA GLU A 138 1.64 -2.87 24.03
C GLU A 138 1.04 -3.47 25.30
N LYS A 139 1.59 -4.60 25.80
CA LYS A 139 0.99 -5.37 26.90
C LYS A 139 0.73 -4.54 28.17
N ASP A 140 1.57 -3.55 28.45
CA ASP A 140 1.45 -2.65 29.62
C ASP A 140 0.85 -1.27 29.26
N GLY A 141 0.36 -1.11 28.04
CA GLY A 141 -0.17 0.15 27.53
C GLY A 141 -1.62 0.43 27.97
N LEU A 142 -1.97 1.71 28.06
CA LEU A 142 -3.30 2.19 28.48
C LEU A 142 -4.45 1.69 27.58
N LEU A 143 -4.17 1.39 26.31
CA LEU A 143 -5.14 0.93 25.31
C LEU A 143 -4.94 -0.54 24.92
N ALA A 144 -4.18 -1.31 25.71
CA ALA A 144 -3.98 -2.75 25.48
C ALA A 144 -5.31 -3.52 25.36
N PHE A 145 -6.36 -3.08 26.07
CA PHE A 145 -7.70 -3.66 26.04
C PHE A 145 -8.35 -3.68 24.65
N SER A 146 -7.88 -2.85 23.71
CA SER A 146 -8.41 -2.77 22.35
C SER A 146 -7.79 -3.80 21.39
N ASN A 147 -6.78 -4.56 21.84
CA ASN A 147 -6.15 -5.62 21.08
C ASN A 147 -6.66 -6.97 21.55
N PHE A 148 -7.43 -7.63 20.69
CA PHE A 148 -7.95 -8.96 20.97
C PHE A 148 -7.09 -10.02 20.28
N TYR A 149 -6.66 -11.01 21.07
CA TYR A 149 -5.85 -12.14 20.60
C TYR A 149 -6.66 -13.41 20.79
N PHE A 150 -6.94 -14.10 19.69
CA PHE A 150 -7.67 -15.35 19.69
C PHE A 150 -6.72 -16.47 19.26
N GLU A 151 -6.32 -17.32 20.20
CA GLU A 151 -5.51 -18.50 19.91
C GLU A 151 -6.40 -19.70 19.59
N PHE A 152 -6.13 -20.36 18.48
CA PHE A 152 -6.85 -21.57 18.08
C PHE A 152 -6.20 -22.80 18.69
N ASN A 153 -6.49 -23.09 19.96
CA ASN A 153 -5.86 -24.16 20.75
C ASN A 153 -5.84 -25.55 20.06
N ASN A 154 -6.85 -25.88 19.26
CA ASN A 154 -6.92 -27.18 18.57
C ASN A 154 -5.86 -27.35 17.46
N ILE A 155 -5.28 -26.26 16.97
CA ILE A 155 -4.31 -26.26 15.85
C ILE A 155 -2.97 -25.66 16.31
N SER A 156 -3.01 -24.75 17.29
CA SER A 156 -1.84 -24.10 17.86
C SER A 156 -0.82 -25.14 18.33
N ASN A 157 0.45 -24.97 17.96
CA ASN A 157 1.54 -25.89 18.26
C ASN A 157 1.41 -27.33 17.74
N HIS A 158 0.38 -27.62 16.92
CA HIS A 158 0.21 -28.92 16.25
C HIS A 158 0.72 -28.92 14.81
N ILE A 159 1.06 -27.75 14.25
CA ILE A 159 1.69 -27.63 12.94
C ILE A 159 3.20 -27.56 13.13
N PHE A 160 3.92 -28.49 12.52
CA PHE A 160 5.38 -28.56 12.57
C PHE A 160 5.98 -28.13 11.25
N LYS A 161 6.99 -27.25 11.30
CA LYS A 161 7.90 -27.05 10.17
C LYS A 161 9.10 -27.97 10.36
N SER A 162 9.40 -28.78 9.36
CA SER A 162 10.51 -29.75 9.36
C SER A 162 11.62 -29.32 8.39
N PRO A 163 12.80 -29.96 8.48
CA PRO A 163 13.83 -29.83 7.47
C PRO A 163 13.27 -30.10 6.07
N PRO A 164 13.70 -29.32 5.07
CA PRO A 164 14.96 -28.59 5.10
C PRO A 164 14.78 -27.07 5.32
N PHE A 165 13.56 -26.61 5.62
CA PHE A 165 13.21 -25.18 5.83
C PHE A 165 13.41 -24.69 7.27
N VAL A 166 13.81 -25.60 8.15
CA VAL A 166 14.24 -25.37 9.52
C VAL A 166 15.55 -26.13 9.69
N GLU A 167 16.40 -25.74 10.64
CA GLU A 167 17.68 -26.41 10.89
C GLU A 167 17.52 -27.93 10.95
N ALA A 168 18.52 -28.68 10.44
CA ALA A 168 18.42 -30.11 10.14
C ALA A 168 17.97 -31.01 11.31
N ASN A 169 18.02 -30.52 12.55
CA ASN A 169 17.64 -31.23 13.77
C ASN A 169 16.52 -30.54 14.58
N GLN A 170 15.80 -29.57 14.00
CA GLN A 170 14.76 -28.82 14.70
C GLN A 170 13.43 -28.88 13.96
N SER A 171 12.40 -29.37 14.65
CA SER A 171 11.00 -29.19 14.27
C SER A 171 10.42 -28.08 15.13
N VAL A 172 10.15 -26.92 14.52
CA VAL A 172 9.59 -25.78 15.25
C VAL A 172 8.08 -25.76 15.04
N SER A 173 7.34 -25.88 16.13
CA SER A 173 5.91 -25.59 16.18
C SER A 173 5.70 -24.10 16.44
N PHE A 174 4.59 -23.55 15.94
CA PHE A 174 4.26 -22.15 16.17
C PHE A 174 2.80 -21.99 16.59
N PRO A 175 2.49 -20.97 17.41
CA PRO A 175 1.13 -20.73 17.83
C PRO A 175 0.30 -20.11 16.69
N VAL A 176 -0.96 -20.53 16.57
CA VAL A 176 -1.90 -19.98 15.58
C VAL A 176 -2.79 -18.97 16.28
N VAL A 177 -2.38 -17.70 16.23
CA VAL A 177 -3.08 -16.58 16.89
C VAL A 177 -3.66 -15.64 15.85
N PHE A 178 -4.97 -15.45 15.89
CA PHE A 178 -5.65 -14.38 15.17
C PHE A 178 -5.62 -13.10 16.01
N LYS A 179 -5.05 -12.04 15.42
CA LYS A 179 -4.93 -10.72 16.05
C LYS A 179 -6.02 -9.82 15.49
N PHE A 180 -6.95 -9.41 16.34
CA PHE A 180 -7.96 -8.42 16.00
C PHE A 180 -7.66 -7.12 16.74
N LEU A 181 -6.99 -6.21 16.03
CA LEU A 181 -6.61 -4.91 16.53
C LEU A 181 -7.75 -3.94 16.20
N LEU A 182 -8.46 -3.41 17.19
CA LEU A 182 -9.61 -2.53 16.92
C LEU A 182 -9.15 -1.11 16.60
N ILE A 183 -8.28 -0.56 17.44
CA ILE A 183 -7.80 0.83 17.34
C ILE A 183 -6.40 0.89 16.74
N ASN A 184 -5.53 -0.07 17.08
CA ASN A 184 -4.15 -0.14 16.58
C ASN A 184 -4.06 -0.65 15.13
N THR A 185 -4.87 -0.08 14.24
CA THR A 185 -4.81 -0.29 12.79
C THR A 185 -4.75 1.05 12.08
N VAL A 186 -4.02 1.10 10.97
CA VAL A 186 -3.98 2.29 10.12
C VAL A 186 -5.38 2.60 9.54
N GLY A 187 -6.22 1.60 9.32
CA GLY A 187 -7.60 1.79 8.86
C GLY A 187 -8.43 2.66 9.81
N THR A 188 -8.30 2.43 11.12
CA THR A 188 -8.99 3.25 12.14
C THR A 188 -8.53 4.71 12.11
N SER A 189 -7.25 4.95 11.82
CA SER A 189 -6.71 6.31 11.66
C SER A 189 -7.32 7.05 10.46
N ILE A 190 -7.51 6.34 9.33
CA ILE A 190 -8.16 6.88 8.12
C ILE A 190 -9.64 7.18 8.40
N PHE A 191 -10.33 6.29 9.11
CA PHE A 191 -11.72 6.48 9.50
C PHE A 191 -11.87 7.72 10.41
N LEU A 192 -10.99 7.88 11.40
CA LEU A 192 -10.98 9.05 12.26
C LEU A 192 -10.68 10.33 11.46
N ALA A 193 -9.73 10.30 10.54
CA ALA A 193 -9.44 11.43 9.65
C ALA A 193 -10.66 11.82 8.80
N ALA A 194 -11.44 10.85 8.33
CA ALA A 194 -12.68 11.10 7.61
C ALA A 194 -13.74 11.78 8.49
N LEU A 195 -13.92 11.34 9.75
CA LEU A 195 -14.83 11.97 10.70
C LEU A 195 -14.45 13.42 11.02
N ILE A 196 -13.16 13.67 11.27
CA ILE A 196 -12.65 15.03 11.51
C ILE A 196 -12.85 15.89 10.25
N SER A 197 -12.57 15.35 9.07
CA SER A 197 -12.78 16.05 7.79
C SER A 197 -14.25 16.38 7.55
N MET A 198 -15.18 15.49 7.92
CA MET A 198 -16.63 15.71 7.85
C MET A 198 -17.04 16.92 8.71
N LEU A 199 -16.48 17.05 9.91
CA LEU A 199 -16.73 18.19 10.81
C LEU A 199 -16.16 19.49 10.25
N VAL A 200 -14.93 19.48 9.74
CA VAL A 200 -14.26 20.66 9.18
C VAL A 200 -14.97 21.17 7.93
N LEU A 201 -15.37 20.27 7.03
CA LEU A 201 -16.09 20.61 5.80
C LEU A 201 -17.60 20.80 6.01
N ARG A 202 -18.12 20.55 7.22
CA ARG A 202 -19.55 20.62 7.56
C ARG A 202 -20.43 19.80 6.62
N VAL A 203 -19.97 18.59 6.29
CA VAL A 203 -20.72 17.66 5.45
C VAL A 203 -21.92 17.13 6.24
N ARG A 204 -23.07 17.01 5.58
CA ARG A 204 -24.28 16.46 6.20
C ARG A 204 -24.08 14.97 6.46
N VAL A 205 -24.49 14.51 7.65
CA VAL A 205 -24.37 13.10 8.06
C VAL A 205 -25.12 12.17 7.10
N SER A 206 -26.25 12.60 6.54
CA SER A 206 -27.00 11.84 5.53
C SER A 206 -26.15 11.52 4.29
N ASP A 207 -25.42 12.52 3.79
CA ASP A 207 -24.61 12.40 2.59
C ASP A 207 -23.41 11.48 2.88
N ALA A 208 -22.78 11.64 4.05
CA ALA A 208 -21.69 10.78 4.51
C ALA A 208 -22.13 9.32 4.66
N MET A 209 -23.30 9.06 5.26
CA MET A 209 -23.83 7.70 5.43
C MET A 209 -24.25 7.07 4.10
N SER A 210 -24.77 7.85 3.14
CA SER A 210 -25.06 7.36 1.79
C SER A 210 -23.79 6.90 1.08
N VAL A 211 -22.76 7.76 1.07
CA VAL A 211 -21.46 7.44 0.45
C VAL A 211 -20.80 6.25 1.13
N PHE A 212 -20.87 6.14 2.46
CA PHE A 212 -20.35 4.99 3.20
C PHE A 212 -21.08 3.69 2.80
N GLY A 213 -22.41 3.72 2.70
CA GLY A 213 -23.21 2.57 2.27
C GLY A 213 -22.96 2.16 0.83
N GLU A 214 -22.78 3.11 -0.08
CA GLU A 214 -22.40 2.87 -1.48
C GLU A 214 -21.01 2.24 -1.56
N THR A 215 -20.03 2.78 -0.83
CA THR A 215 -18.66 2.26 -0.77
C THR A 215 -18.65 0.81 -0.25
N LEU A 216 -19.44 0.47 0.78
CA LEU A 216 -19.55 -0.90 1.26
C LEU A 216 -20.16 -1.85 0.22
N LYS A 217 -21.14 -1.38 -0.57
CA LYS A 217 -21.73 -2.17 -1.65
C LYS A 217 -20.73 -2.42 -2.78
N GLU A 218 -19.93 -1.43 -3.14
CA GLU A 218 -18.87 -1.55 -4.16
C GLU A 218 -17.75 -2.49 -3.69
N MET A 219 -17.36 -2.38 -2.42
CA MET A 219 -16.26 -3.15 -1.84
C MET A 219 -16.64 -4.56 -1.40
N ARG A 220 -17.91 -4.97 -1.46
CA ARG A 220 -18.37 -6.29 -0.96
C ARG A 220 -17.62 -7.47 -1.58
N TYR A 221 -17.39 -7.46 -2.89
CA TYR A 221 -16.68 -8.53 -3.58
C TYR A 221 -15.16 -8.44 -3.33
N PRO A 222 -14.51 -7.27 -3.44
CA PRO A 222 -13.12 -7.12 -3.00
C PRO A 222 -12.85 -7.63 -1.58
N ILE A 223 -13.70 -7.29 -0.61
CA ILE A 223 -13.56 -7.74 0.79
C ILE A 223 -13.66 -9.26 0.88
N LEU A 224 -14.65 -9.87 0.23
CA LEU A 224 -14.81 -11.32 0.19
C LEU A 224 -13.60 -12.01 -0.45
N THR A 225 -13.13 -11.50 -1.59
CA THR A 225 -11.97 -12.04 -2.31
C THR A 225 -10.70 -11.98 -1.46
N ILE A 226 -10.42 -10.86 -0.81
CA ILE A 226 -9.27 -10.72 0.10
C ILE A 226 -9.37 -11.73 1.25
N GLY A 227 -10.56 -11.91 1.84
CA GLY A 227 -10.77 -12.89 2.91
C GLY A 227 -10.54 -14.34 2.47
N LEU A 228 -10.99 -14.70 1.27
CA LEU A 228 -10.78 -16.04 0.69
C LEU A 228 -9.31 -16.29 0.32
N VAL A 229 -8.65 -15.31 -0.31
CA VAL A 229 -7.23 -15.40 -0.66
C VAL A 229 -6.37 -15.50 0.59
N LEU A 230 -6.67 -14.71 1.63
CA LEU A 230 -5.94 -14.76 2.89
C LEU A 230 -6.12 -16.11 3.58
N SER A 231 -7.35 -16.63 3.62
CA SER A 231 -7.64 -17.97 4.15
C SER A 231 -6.84 -19.04 3.41
N PHE A 232 -6.85 -19.01 2.07
CA PHE A 232 -6.07 -19.95 1.26
C PHE A 232 -4.56 -19.78 1.48
N ALA A 233 -4.06 -18.56 1.60
CA ALA A 233 -2.65 -18.29 1.89
C ALA A 233 -2.21 -18.93 3.21
N TYR A 234 -3.01 -18.81 4.29
CA TYR A 234 -2.70 -19.48 5.56
C TYR A 234 -2.74 -21.01 5.43
N VAL A 235 -3.76 -21.56 4.78
CA VAL A 235 -3.86 -23.02 4.54
C VAL A 235 -2.69 -23.53 3.73
N SER A 236 -2.30 -22.83 2.65
CA SER A 236 -1.17 -23.17 1.79
C SER A 236 0.17 -23.13 2.53
N ASN A 237 0.36 -22.13 3.41
CA ASN A 237 1.54 -22.03 4.25
C ASN A 237 1.60 -23.13 5.33
N TYR A 238 0.47 -23.44 5.98
CA TYR A 238 0.43 -24.41 7.08
C TYR A 238 0.44 -25.87 6.63
N SER A 239 -0.12 -26.16 5.44
CA SER A 239 -0.09 -27.50 4.85
C SER A 239 1.23 -27.87 4.16
N GLY A 240 2.16 -26.92 4.02
CA GLY A 240 3.44 -27.16 3.35
C GLY A 240 3.39 -27.11 1.82
N ILE A 241 2.27 -26.65 1.22
CA ILE A 241 2.17 -26.42 -0.23
C ILE A 241 3.20 -25.35 -0.65
N SER A 242 3.24 -24.22 0.07
CA SER A 242 4.17 -23.12 -0.23
C SER A 242 5.64 -23.56 -0.13
N SER A 243 5.98 -24.40 0.86
CA SER A 243 7.35 -24.89 1.05
C SER A 243 7.74 -25.93 -0.01
N THR A 244 6.84 -26.83 -0.37
CA THR A 244 7.08 -27.82 -1.44
C THR A 244 7.30 -27.13 -2.79
N LEU A 245 6.49 -26.12 -3.11
CA LEU A 245 6.66 -25.35 -4.34
C LEU A 245 7.95 -24.51 -4.31
N ALA A 246 8.32 -23.96 -3.15
CA ALA A 246 9.60 -23.30 -2.98
C ALA A 246 10.78 -24.25 -3.24
N LEU A 247 10.73 -25.49 -2.73
CA LEU A 247 11.75 -26.51 -3.00
C LEU A 247 11.87 -26.79 -4.50
N ALA A 248 10.74 -26.94 -5.20
CA ALA A 248 10.75 -27.13 -6.64
C ALA A 248 11.40 -25.95 -7.39
N LEU A 249 11.13 -24.71 -6.95
CA LEU A 249 11.71 -23.51 -7.54
C LEU A 249 13.21 -23.37 -7.28
N THR A 250 13.76 -24.00 -6.24
CA THR A 250 15.24 -24.01 -6.04
C THR A 250 15.99 -24.66 -7.20
N HIS A 251 15.36 -25.55 -7.97
CA HIS A 251 15.98 -26.13 -9.16
C HIS A 251 16.23 -25.10 -10.27
N THR A 252 15.61 -23.93 -10.22
CA THR A 252 15.85 -22.84 -11.18
C THR A 252 17.18 -22.12 -10.95
N GLY A 253 17.82 -22.31 -9.78
CA GLY A 253 19.10 -21.68 -9.46
C GLY A 253 19.03 -20.16 -9.50
N LEU A 254 20.09 -19.50 -10.00
CA LEU A 254 20.17 -18.04 -10.09
C LEU A 254 19.07 -17.42 -10.96
N ALA A 255 18.49 -18.18 -11.92
CA ALA A 255 17.39 -17.68 -12.74
C ALA A 255 16.17 -17.29 -11.90
N PHE A 256 16.02 -17.84 -10.69
CA PHE A 256 14.96 -17.48 -9.76
C PHE A 256 14.90 -15.96 -9.49
N THR A 257 16.06 -15.29 -9.38
CA THR A 257 16.12 -13.82 -9.16
C THR A 257 15.41 -13.03 -10.25
N PHE A 258 15.48 -13.49 -11.50
CA PHE A 258 14.81 -12.86 -12.63
C PHE A 258 13.31 -13.18 -12.65
N PHE A 259 12.92 -14.40 -12.31
CA PHE A 259 11.51 -14.84 -12.35
C PHE A 259 10.70 -14.49 -11.10
N SER A 260 11.34 -14.24 -9.96
CA SER A 260 10.68 -13.90 -8.69
C SER A 260 9.73 -12.69 -8.81
N PRO A 261 10.12 -11.56 -9.43
CA PRO A 261 9.21 -10.44 -9.69
C PRO A 261 7.95 -10.83 -10.49
N LEU A 262 8.07 -11.75 -11.45
CA LEU A 262 6.93 -12.21 -12.25
C LEU A 262 5.93 -13.01 -11.42
N ILE A 263 6.40 -13.79 -10.43
CA ILE A 263 5.52 -14.46 -9.46
C ILE A 263 4.72 -13.43 -8.67
N GLY A 264 5.38 -12.35 -8.23
CA GLY A 264 4.72 -11.23 -7.59
C GLY A 264 3.63 -10.60 -8.47
N TRP A 265 3.93 -10.33 -9.75
CA TRP A 265 2.96 -9.76 -10.69
C TRP A 265 1.77 -10.67 -10.95
N VAL A 266 1.99 -11.98 -11.13
CA VAL A 266 0.90 -12.95 -11.28
C VAL A 266 0.03 -12.95 -10.03
N GLY A 267 0.64 -12.90 -8.84
CA GLY A 267 -0.11 -12.83 -7.59
C GLY A 267 -0.95 -11.57 -7.46
N VAL A 268 -0.41 -10.39 -7.80
CA VAL A 268 -1.18 -9.14 -7.79
C VAL A 268 -2.30 -9.17 -8.83
N PHE A 269 -2.05 -9.71 -10.03
CA PHE A 269 -3.05 -9.86 -11.07
C PHE A 269 -4.22 -10.75 -10.63
N LEU A 270 -3.93 -11.90 -10.01
CA LEU A 270 -4.94 -12.85 -9.55
C LEU A 270 -5.72 -12.35 -8.33
N THR A 271 -5.05 -11.66 -7.40
CA THR A 271 -5.63 -11.29 -6.11
C THR A 271 -6.18 -9.86 -6.09
N GLY A 272 -5.75 -9.01 -7.03
CA GLY A 272 -6.08 -7.58 -7.06
C GLY A 272 -5.47 -6.76 -5.92
N SER A 273 -4.52 -7.31 -5.15
CA SER A 273 -3.95 -6.65 -3.97
C SER A 273 -2.52 -7.08 -3.69
N ASP A 274 -1.62 -6.11 -3.51
CA ASP A 274 -0.22 -6.36 -3.13
C ASP A 274 -0.12 -7.09 -1.79
N THR A 275 -0.94 -6.71 -0.81
CA THR A 275 -1.00 -7.33 0.51
C THR A 275 -1.38 -8.80 0.40
N SER A 276 -2.44 -9.11 -0.34
CA SER A 276 -2.92 -10.48 -0.54
C SER A 276 -1.91 -11.33 -1.34
N SER A 277 -1.28 -10.75 -2.37
CA SER A 277 -0.22 -11.39 -3.14
C SER A 277 0.99 -11.75 -2.28
N ASN A 278 1.44 -10.82 -1.43
CA ASN A 278 2.56 -11.06 -0.51
C ASN A 278 2.24 -12.13 0.54
N LEU A 279 1.00 -12.20 1.02
CA LEU A 279 0.57 -13.26 1.93
C LEU A 279 0.55 -14.62 1.23
N LEU A 280 0.17 -14.65 -0.04
CA LEU A 280 0.08 -15.87 -0.84
C LEU A 280 1.44 -16.41 -1.31
N PHE A 281 2.31 -15.54 -1.83
CA PHE A 281 3.55 -15.93 -2.50
C PHE A 281 4.83 -15.43 -1.81
N GLY A 282 4.75 -14.49 -0.88
CA GLY A 282 5.95 -13.91 -0.25
C GLY A 282 6.76 -14.94 0.55
N SER A 283 6.07 -15.81 1.30
CA SER A 283 6.70 -16.92 2.02
C SER A 283 7.41 -17.89 1.06
N LEU A 284 6.76 -18.26 -0.05
CA LEU A 284 7.36 -19.10 -1.08
C LEU A 284 8.61 -18.47 -1.68
N GLN A 285 8.56 -17.17 -2.02
CA GLN A 285 9.69 -16.48 -2.63
C GLN A 285 10.87 -16.40 -1.66
N GLN A 286 10.61 -16.11 -0.40
CA GLN A 286 11.62 -16.11 0.64
C GLN A 286 12.26 -17.49 0.83
N LEU A 287 11.44 -18.53 1.02
CA LEU A 287 11.96 -19.87 1.27
C LEU A 287 12.82 -20.35 0.10
N THR A 288 12.47 -19.99 -1.13
CA THR A 288 13.27 -20.29 -2.33
C THR A 288 14.61 -19.54 -2.28
N ALA A 289 14.59 -18.23 -2.00
CA ALA A 289 15.79 -17.40 -1.92
C ALA A 289 16.77 -17.90 -0.84
N GLN A 290 16.26 -18.24 0.35
CA GLN A 290 17.06 -18.79 1.45
C GLN A 290 17.82 -20.06 1.05
N ARG A 291 17.18 -20.94 0.26
CA ARG A 291 17.81 -22.19 -0.19
C ARG A 291 18.83 -22.01 -1.30
N LEU A 292 18.65 -20.98 -2.10
CA LEU A 292 19.61 -20.61 -3.13
C LEU A 292 20.75 -19.76 -2.57
N HIS A 293 20.77 -19.50 -1.26
CA HIS A 293 21.70 -18.57 -0.61
C HIS A 293 21.71 -17.19 -1.28
N LEU A 294 20.54 -16.77 -1.78
CA LEU A 294 20.33 -15.45 -2.35
C LEU A 294 20.06 -14.44 -1.23
N PRO A 295 20.46 -13.17 -1.40
CA PRO A 295 20.09 -12.12 -0.46
C PRO A 295 18.56 -12.00 -0.36
N GLU A 296 18.06 -11.90 0.87
CA GLU A 296 16.64 -11.71 1.18
C GLU A 296 16.13 -10.29 0.89
#